data_AF-A0AAV7RN60-F1
#
_entry.id   AF-A0AAV7RN60-F1
#
_cell.length_a   1.000
_cell.length_b   1.000
_cell.length_c   1.000
_cell.angle_alpha   90.00
_cell.angle_beta   90.00
_cell.angle_gamma   90.00
#
_symmetry.space_group_name_H-M   'P 1'
#
loop_
_entity.id
_entity.type
_entity.pdbx_description
1 polymer ?
#
loop_
_entity_poly.entity_id
_entity_poly.type
_entity_poly.pdbx_seq_one_letter_code
_entity_poly.pdbx_strand_id
1 'polypeptide(L)'
;MEEPEGPVTHTFLEALFSSLREDLESIKRDLSSDLRERRQEKRVALESEVATLETTHKCTGAQKVWRDLEKALLYLKRLEQDRDEYAILRLKHTFYLSNNCSGRMLAHQLHSKTHAREMKAIWTGPTTMTETESEAANAFRAIYSTLYSSADSPGANPLANLEASALKLLTEAEALDVLICVEKVISAIARLKAIKIPQTTSLPSFTKPSARS
;
A
#
# COMPACT_ATOMS: atom_id res chain seq x y z
N MET A 1 36.72 -52.10 22.20
CA MET A 1 35.50 -51.30 21.97
C MET A 1 35.97 -49.87 21.85
N GLU A 2 36.34 -49.46 20.64
CA GLU A 2 36.68 -48.09 20.33
C GLU A 2 35.65 -47.62 19.30
N GLU A 3 34.71 -46.79 19.74
CA GLU A 3 34.01 -45.89 18.84
C GLU A 3 34.58 -44.50 19.07
N PRO A 4 35.04 -43.82 18.01
CA PRO A 4 34.73 -42.41 17.92
C PRO A 4 34.49 -41.97 16.47
N GLU A 5 33.23 -41.93 16.04
CA GLU A 5 32.84 -41.19 14.83
C GLU A 5 31.72 -40.20 15.17
N GLY A 6 32.10 -38.97 15.53
CA GLY A 6 31.14 -37.96 15.98
C GLY A 6 31.61 -36.52 15.89
N PRO A 7 32.28 -36.09 14.79
CA PRO A 7 32.12 -34.68 14.40
C PRO A 7 31.90 -34.42 12.89
N VAL A 8 32.04 -35.42 12.02
CA VAL A 8 32.10 -35.20 10.56
C VAL A 8 30.73 -34.85 9.95
N THR A 9 29.64 -35.35 10.54
CA THR A 9 28.28 -35.12 10.02
C THR A 9 27.75 -33.72 10.34
N HIS A 10 28.16 -33.12 11.46
CA HIS A 10 27.70 -31.79 11.87
C HIS A 10 28.30 -30.67 11.00
N THR A 11 29.60 -30.77 10.68
CA THR A 11 30.28 -29.81 9.81
C THR A 11 29.78 -29.87 8.37
N PHE A 12 29.44 -31.07 7.89
CA PHE A 12 28.84 -31.25 6.58
C PHE A 12 27.45 -30.59 6.49
N LEU A 13 26.60 -30.78 7.49
CA LEU A 13 25.28 -30.17 7.52
C LEU A 13 25.36 -28.64 7.63
N GLU A 14 26.24 -28.10 8.45
CA GLU A 14 26.45 -26.64 8.56
C GLU A 14 26.96 -26.02 7.25
N ALA A 15 27.88 -26.70 6.55
CA ALA A 15 28.36 -26.28 5.25
C ALA A 15 27.23 -26.31 4.20
N LEU A 16 26.39 -27.35 4.21
CA LEU A 16 25.25 -27.49 3.31
C LEU A 16 24.19 -26.42 3.56
N PHE A 17 23.85 -26.14 4.82
CA PHE A 17 22.93 -25.04 5.18
C PHE A 17 23.49 -23.66 4.81
N SER A 18 24.80 -23.47 4.96
CA SER A 18 25.45 -22.20 4.57
C SER A 18 25.39 -22.00 3.05
N SER A 19 25.71 -23.03 2.27
CA SER A 19 25.59 -23.01 0.81
C SER A 19 24.15 -22.73 0.37
N LEU A 20 23.17 -23.42 0.96
CA LEU A 20 21.76 -23.27 0.62
C LEU A 20 21.24 -21.85 0.97
N ARG A 21 21.75 -21.25 2.05
CA ARG A 21 21.46 -19.86 2.41
C ARG A 21 22.04 -18.87 1.38
N GLU A 22 23.26 -19.11 0.91
CA GLU A 22 23.90 -18.28 -0.10
C GLU A 22 23.14 -18.35 -1.44
N ASP A 23 22.72 -19.55 -1.84
CA ASP A 23 21.90 -19.76 -3.04
C ASP A 23 20.55 -19.03 -2.92
N LEU A 24 19.86 -19.14 -1.78
CA LEU A 24 18.60 -18.43 -1.54
C LEU A 24 18.76 -16.91 -1.58
N GLU A 25 19.83 -16.37 -0.98
CA GLU A 25 20.11 -14.94 -1.05
C GLU A 25 20.51 -14.51 -2.47
N SER A 26 21.11 -15.38 -3.28
CA SER A 26 21.37 -15.11 -4.70
C SER A 26 20.06 -15.03 -5.49
N ILE A 27 19.20 -16.05 -5.37
CA ILE A 27 17.89 -16.08 -6.05
C ILE A 27 17.05 -14.86 -5.69
N LYS A 28 17.06 -14.47 -4.41
CA LYS A 28 16.35 -13.28 -3.94
C LYS A 28 16.93 -11.98 -4.52
N ARG A 29 18.25 -11.90 -4.67
CA ARG A 29 18.91 -10.74 -5.31
C ARG A 29 18.50 -10.65 -6.77
N ASP A 30 18.57 -11.75 -7.51
CA ASP A 30 18.26 -11.80 -8.95
C ASP A 30 16.77 -11.47 -9.21
N LEU A 31 15.86 -12.08 -8.43
CA LEU A 31 14.44 -11.73 -8.50
C LEU A 31 14.19 -10.25 -8.19
N SER A 32 14.93 -9.69 -7.23
CA SER A 32 14.80 -8.27 -6.87
C SER A 32 15.33 -7.33 -7.96
N SER A 33 16.38 -7.72 -8.70
CA SER A 33 16.86 -6.95 -9.85
C SER A 33 15.87 -7.00 -11.00
N ASP A 34 15.36 -8.18 -11.33
CA ASP A 34 14.39 -8.37 -12.42
C ASP A 34 13.12 -7.56 -12.18
N LEU A 35 12.62 -7.57 -10.93
CA LEU A 35 11.46 -6.78 -10.55
C LEU A 35 11.73 -5.26 -10.58
N ARG A 36 12.98 -4.82 -10.38
CA ARG A 36 13.34 -3.40 -10.52
C ARG A 36 13.42 -3.01 -11.98
N GLU A 37 14.02 -3.85 -12.82
CA GLU A 37 14.15 -3.63 -14.25
C GLU A 37 12.78 -3.55 -14.92
N ARG A 38 11.91 -4.54 -14.70
CA ARG A 38 10.52 -4.51 -15.21
C ARG A 38 9.73 -3.29 -14.78
N ARG A 39 9.96 -2.79 -13.55
CA ARG A 39 9.33 -1.55 -13.08
C ARG A 39 9.88 -0.32 -13.77
N GLN A 40 11.19 -0.29 -14.03
CA GLN A 40 11.83 0.79 -14.77
C GLN A 40 11.36 0.81 -16.23
N GLU A 41 11.32 -0.34 -16.89
CA GLU A 41 10.81 -0.47 -18.26
C GLU A 41 9.39 0.05 -18.40
N LYS A 42 8.49 -0.33 -17.47
CA LYS A 42 7.11 0.19 -17.43
C LYS A 42 7.06 1.71 -17.28
N ARG A 43 7.95 2.29 -16.47
CA ARG A 43 8.05 3.73 -16.28
C ARG A 43 8.51 4.43 -17.56
N VAL A 44 9.58 3.95 -18.17
CA VAL A 44 10.13 4.50 -19.41
C VAL A 44 9.10 4.39 -20.55
N ALA A 45 8.38 3.27 -20.63
CA ALA A 45 7.29 3.08 -21.59
C ALA A 45 6.20 4.15 -21.41
N LEU A 46 5.72 4.38 -20.18
CA LEU A 46 4.72 5.40 -19.88
C LEU A 46 5.23 6.83 -20.13
N GLU A 47 6.49 7.13 -19.82
CA GLU A 47 7.12 8.42 -20.12
C GLU A 47 7.17 8.67 -21.64
N SER A 48 7.55 7.65 -22.42
CA SER A 48 7.53 7.74 -23.88
C SER A 48 6.12 7.90 -24.45
N GLU A 49 5.14 7.18 -23.89
CA GLU A 49 3.74 7.27 -24.28
C GLU A 49 3.20 8.68 -24.03
N VAL A 50 3.47 9.27 -22.85
CA VAL A 50 3.11 10.66 -22.55
C VAL A 50 3.75 11.64 -23.52
N ALA A 51 5.03 11.47 -23.87
CA ALA A 51 5.70 12.34 -24.85
C ALA A 51 5.03 12.26 -26.24
N THR A 52 4.61 11.07 -26.68
CA THR A 52 3.88 10.91 -27.95
C THR A 52 2.46 11.49 -27.88
N LEU A 53 1.78 11.36 -26.74
CA LEU A 53 0.44 11.94 -26.54
C LEU A 53 0.48 13.46 -26.44
N GLU A 54 1.53 14.03 -25.84
CA GLU A 54 1.73 15.49 -25.81
C GLU A 54 1.99 16.07 -27.19
N THR A 55 2.83 15.42 -28.00
CA THR A 55 3.12 15.89 -29.37
C THR A 55 1.88 15.78 -30.26
N THR A 56 1.16 14.67 -30.20
CA THR A 56 -0.10 14.49 -30.94
C THR A 56 -1.18 15.46 -30.48
N HIS A 57 -1.32 15.71 -29.17
CA HIS A 57 -2.26 16.71 -28.65
C HIS A 57 -1.93 18.12 -29.15
N LYS A 58 -0.64 18.51 -29.16
CA LYS A 58 -0.18 19.81 -29.69
C LYS A 58 -0.52 19.96 -31.18
N CYS A 59 -0.49 18.87 -31.95
CA CYS A 59 -0.80 18.89 -33.38
C CYS A 59 -2.31 18.82 -33.69
N THR A 60 -3.08 18.05 -32.92
CA THR A 60 -4.48 17.72 -33.26
C THR A 60 -5.51 18.48 -32.41
N GLY A 61 -5.18 18.90 -31.19
CA GLY A 61 -6.11 19.59 -30.27
C GLY A 61 -7.34 18.75 -29.88
N ALA A 62 -7.29 17.42 -30.05
CA ALA A 62 -8.45 16.56 -29.86
C ALA A 62 -8.69 16.22 -28.38
N GLN A 63 -9.93 16.45 -27.90
CA GLN A 63 -10.38 16.15 -26.52
C GLN A 63 -10.17 14.68 -26.10
N LYS A 64 -10.16 13.74 -27.06
CA LYS A 64 -9.91 12.32 -26.78
C LYS A 64 -8.45 12.08 -26.37
N VAL A 65 -7.51 12.69 -27.11
CA VAL A 65 -6.07 12.61 -26.83
C VAL A 65 -5.75 13.25 -25.47
N TRP A 66 -6.44 14.34 -25.12
CA TRP A 66 -6.32 14.95 -23.79
C TRP A 66 -6.71 14.00 -22.66
N ARG A 67 -7.84 13.29 -22.80
CA ARG A 67 -8.29 12.33 -21.78
C ARG A 67 -7.32 11.16 -21.60
N ASP A 68 -6.70 10.70 -22.68
CA ASP A 68 -5.74 9.61 -22.60
C ASP A 68 -4.39 10.09 -22.03
N LEU A 69 -3.99 11.32 -22.33
CA LEU A 69 -2.85 11.99 -21.69
C LEU A 69 -3.07 12.15 -20.18
N GLU A 70 -4.24 12.60 -19.75
CA GLU A 70 -4.58 12.75 -18.33
C GLU A 70 -4.51 11.41 -17.60
N LYS A 71 -5.04 10.33 -18.19
CA LYS A 71 -4.92 8.98 -17.61
C LYS A 71 -3.45 8.55 -17.49
N ALA A 72 -2.65 8.70 -18.55
CA ALA A 72 -1.25 8.31 -18.54
C ALA A 72 -0.45 9.08 -17.47
N LEU A 73 -0.71 10.39 -17.31
CA LEU A 73 -0.14 11.20 -16.24
C LEU A 73 -0.57 10.75 -14.84
N LEU A 74 -1.84 10.39 -14.64
CA LEU A 74 -2.32 9.87 -13.37
C LEU A 74 -1.64 8.53 -13.02
N TYR A 75 -1.44 7.66 -14.01
CA TYR A 75 -0.72 6.40 -13.81
C TYR A 75 0.76 6.62 -13.45
N LEU A 76 1.44 7.55 -14.13
CA LEU A 76 2.81 7.92 -13.77
C LEU A 76 2.91 8.46 -12.33
N LYS A 77 2.02 9.38 -11.95
CA LYS A 77 1.98 9.92 -10.58
C LYS A 77 1.74 8.85 -9.53
N ARG A 78 0.86 7.88 -9.81
CA ARG A 78 0.61 6.77 -8.90
C ARG A 78 1.86 5.90 -8.70
N LEU A 79 2.57 5.59 -9.79
CA LEU A 79 3.84 4.83 -9.69
C LEU A 79 4.91 5.57 -8.88
N GLU A 80 4.97 6.89 -8.98
CA GLU A 80 5.89 7.72 -8.19
C GLU A 80 5.48 7.76 -6.72
N GLN A 81 4.19 7.94 -6.43
CA GLN A 81 3.65 7.90 -5.08
C GLN A 81 3.93 6.57 -4.38
N ASP A 82 3.70 5.44 -5.06
CA ASP A 82 3.98 4.11 -4.51
C ASP A 82 5.46 3.95 -4.12
N ARG A 83 6.36 4.51 -4.93
CA ARG A 83 7.81 4.51 -4.66
C ARG A 83 8.15 5.35 -3.43
N ASP A 84 7.59 6.54 -3.33
CA ASP A 84 7.84 7.44 -2.21
C ASP A 84 7.26 6.87 -0.90
N GLU A 85 6.06 6.31 -0.95
CA GLU A 85 5.46 5.59 0.18
C GLU A 85 6.36 4.43 0.63
N TYR A 86 6.84 3.62 -0.31
CA TYR A 86 7.74 2.52 0.00
C TYR A 86 9.06 3.01 0.61
N ALA A 87 9.63 4.11 0.10
CA ALA A 87 10.84 4.71 0.65
C ALA A 87 10.63 5.21 2.08
N ILE A 88 9.51 5.90 2.34
CA ILE A 88 9.11 6.38 3.67
C ILE A 88 8.91 5.20 4.63
N LEU A 89 8.24 4.13 4.20
CA LEU A 89 8.03 2.93 5.01
C LEU A 89 9.35 2.25 5.35
N ARG A 90 10.26 2.13 4.38
CA ARG A 90 11.60 1.57 4.60
C ARG A 90 12.42 2.41 5.58
N LEU A 91 12.38 3.74 5.44
CA LEU A 91 13.04 4.67 6.37
C LEU A 91 12.49 4.54 7.78
N LYS A 92 11.16 4.51 7.93
CA LYS A 92 10.49 4.25 9.21
C LYS A 92 10.92 2.92 9.81
N HIS A 93 10.93 1.85 9.00
CA HIS A 93 11.36 0.54 9.43
C HIS A 93 12.81 0.55 9.94
N THR A 94 13.74 1.15 9.20
CA THR A 94 15.15 1.27 9.64
C THR A 94 15.30 2.11 10.92
N PHE A 95 14.51 3.17 11.05
CA PHE A 95 14.50 4.04 12.23
C PHE A 95 13.93 3.34 13.47
N TYR A 96 12.91 2.50 13.31
CA TYR A 96 12.31 1.78 14.42
C TYR A 96 13.09 0.53 14.81
N LEU A 97 13.79 -0.12 13.87
CA LEU A 97 14.70 -1.23 14.15
C LEU A 97 15.89 -0.82 15.05
N SER A 98 16.39 0.40 14.91
CA SER A 98 17.52 0.90 15.72
C SER A 98 17.13 1.34 17.13
N ASN A 99 15.84 1.28 17.49
CA ASN A 99 15.31 1.80 18.76
C ASN A 99 14.99 0.66 19.76
N ASN A 100 14.56 1.01 20.98
CA ASN A 100 14.22 0.07 22.05
C ASN A 100 13.12 -0.95 21.66
N CYS A 101 12.82 -1.93 22.53
CA CYS A 101 11.91 -3.06 22.28
C CYS A 101 10.56 -2.69 21.60
N SER A 102 9.97 -1.53 21.95
CA SER A 102 8.76 -0.99 21.30
C SER A 102 8.96 -0.56 19.84
N GLY A 103 10.14 -0.05 19.48
CA GLY A 103 10.54 0.24 18.10
C GLY A 103 10.63 -1.03 17.26
N ARG A 104 11.22 -2.11 17.78
CA ARG A 104 11.27 -3.40 17.07
C ARG A 104 9.87 -3.98 16.82
N MET A 105 8.95 -3.85 17.77
CA MET A 105 7.56 -4.26 17.59
C MET A 105 6.88 -3.44 16.48
N LEU A 106 7.10 -2.13 16.42
CA LEU A 106 6.56 -1.28 15.37
C LEU A 106 7.20 -1.57 14.00
N ALA A 107 8.49 -1.89 13.95
CA ALA A 107 9.17 -2.35 12.75
C ALA A 107 8.55 -3.66 12.24
N HIS A 108 8.27 -4.62 13.13
CA HIS A 108 7.59 -5.86 12.77
C HIS A 108 6.17 -5.63 12.24
N GLN A 109 5.41 -4.71 12.84
CA GLN A 109 4.09 -4.33 12.34
C GLN A 109 4.14 -3.62 10.99
N LEU A 110 5.14 -2.75 10.76
CA LEU A 110 5.36 -2.12 9.46
C LEU A 110 5.76 -3.15 8.40
N HIS A 111 6.61 -4.12 8.76
CA HIS A 111 7.00 -5.22 7.88
C HIS A 111 5.80 -6.11 7.51
N SER A 112 4.95 -6.44 8.48
CA SER A 112 3.71 -7.17 8.25
C SER A 112 2.74 -6.38 7.36
N LYS A 113 2.62 -5.06 7.56
CA LYS A 113 1.81 -4.19 6.69
C LYS A 113 2.37 -4.05 5.26
N THR A 114 3.68 -4.06 5.08
CA THR A 114 4.28 -4.09 3.74
C THR A 114 3.99 -5.42 3.04
N HIS A 115 4.03 -6.54 3.76
CA HIS A 115 3.66 -7.86 3.22
C HIS A 115 2.16 -8.04 3.01
N ALA A 116 1.31 -7.37 3.80
CA ALA A 116 -0.14 -7.40 3.63
C ALA A 116 -0.62 -6.63 2.39
N ARG A 117 0.21 -5.73 1.85
CA ARG A 117 -0.05 -5.05 0.57
C ARG A 117 0.24 -5.95 -0.64
N GLU A 118 0.97 -7.05 -0.45
CA GLU A 118 1.05 -8.13 -1.44
C GLU A 118 -0.24 -8.97 -1.30
N MET A 119 -1.19 -8.81 -2.23
CA MET A 119 -2.41 -9.62 -2.24
C MET A 119 -2.04 -11.08 -2.54
N LYS A 120 -1.89 -11.91 -1.50
CA LYS A 120 -1.54 -13.33 -1.67
C LYS A 120 -2.71 -14.23 -2.03
N ALA A 121 -3.95 -13.82 -1.77
CA ALA A 121 -5.13 -14.59 -2.16
C ALA A 121 -6.41 -13.77 -2.13
N ILE A 122 -7.39 -14.20 -2.92
CA ILE A 122 -8.75 -13.63 -2.98
C ILE A 122 -9.74 -14.74 -2.61
N TRP A 123 -10.69 -14.40 -1.75
CA TRP A 123 -11.78 -15.29 -1.40
C TRP A 123 -12.91 -15.14 -2.41
N THR A 124 -13.22 -16.23 -3.13
CA THR A 124 -14.29 -16.27 -4.14
C THR A 124 -15.61 -16.80 -3.57
N GLY A 125 -15.71 -16.96 -2.25
CA GLY A 125 -16.87 -17.47 -1.52
C GLY A 125 -16.51 -17.80 -0.07
N PRO A 126 -17.42 -18.40 0.72
CA PRO A 126 -17.17 -18.70 2.14
C PRO A 126 -16.08 -19.77 2.36
N THR A 127 -15.62 -20.48 1.31
CA THR A 127 -14.71 -21.62 1.49
C THR A 127 -13.69 -21.82 0.36
N THR A 128 -13.67 -20.96 -0.67
CA THR A 128 -12.73 -21.10 -1.80
C THR A 128 -11.76 -19.92 -1.85
N MET A 129 -10.48 -20.22 -1.64
CA MET A 129 -9.36 -19.27 -1.67
C MET A 129 -8.55 -19.53 -2.94
N THR A 130 -8.39 -18.51 -3.79
CA THR A 130 -7.56 -18.61 -5.01
C THR A 130 -6.19 -17.99 -4.73
N GLU A 131 -5.12 -18.77 -4.87
CA GLU A 131 -3.74 -18.37 -4.59
C GLU A 131 -3.00 -17.85 -5.84
N THR A 132 -3.58 -18.00 -7.03
CA THR A 132 -2.96 -17.56 -8.29
C THR A 132 -3.59 -16.27 -8.85
N GLU A 133 -2.76 -15.37 -9.37
CA GLU A 133 -3.19 -14.08 -9.92
C GLU A 133 -4.17 -14.21 -11.10
N SER A 134 -4.06 -15.29 -11.89
CA SER A 134 -4.95 -15.55 -13.03
C SER A 134 -6.36 -15.98 -12.59
N GLU A 135 -6.47 -16.79 -11.54
CA GLU A 135 -7.73 -17.20 -10.94
C GLU A 135 -8.43 -16.02 -10.26
N ALA A 136 -7.68 -15.17 -9.56
CA ALA A 136 -8.16 -13.91 -9.00
C ALA A 136 -8.75 -12.97 -10.08
N ALA A 137 -8.04 -12.79 -11.19
CA ALA A 137 -8.52 -11.98 -12.31
C ALA A 137 -9.80 -12.56 -12.95
N ASN A 138 -9.87 -13.89 -13.10
CA ASN A 138 -11.05 -14.57 -13.62
C ASN A 138 -12.24 -14.50 -12.65
N ALA A 139 -11.99 -14.60 -11.34
CA ALA A 139 -12.99 -14.41 -10.30
C ALA A 139 -13.60 -13.01 -10.34
N PHE A 140 -12.77 -11.96 -10.44
CA PHE A 140 -13.28 -10.60 -10.62
C PHE A 140 -14.09 -10.47 -11.90
N ARG A 141 -13.60 -11.03 -13.01
CA ARG A 141 -14.29 -11.00 -14.30
C ARG A 141 -15.67 -11.67 -14.20
N ALA A 142 -15.76 -12.80 -13.51
CA ALA A 142 -17.02 -13.48 -13.25
C ALA A 142 -17.98 -12.61 -12.43
N ILE A 143 -17.52 -12.02 -11.33
CA ILE A 143 -18.33 -11.13 -10.48
C ILE A 143 -18.81 -9.90 -11.26
N TYR A 144 -17.95 -9.23 -12.03
CA TYR A 144 -18.38 -8.09 -12.83
C TYR A 144 -19.30 -8.52 -13.96
N SER A 145 -19.07 -9.68 -14.58
CA SER A 145 -19.96 -10.19 -15.61
C SER A 145 -21.37 -10.47 -15.09
N THR A 146 -21.53 -10.93 -13.84
CA THR A 146 -22.86 -11.17 -13.24
C THR A 146 -23.54 -9.85 -12.90
N LEU A 147 -22.81 -8.86 -12.37
CA LEU A 147 -23.34 -7.52 -12.07
C LEU A 147 -23.87 -6.78 -13.31
N TYR A 148 -23.28 -7.03 -14.49
CA TYR A 148 -23.66 -6.37 -15.74
C TYR A 148 -24.46 -7.27 -16.70
N SER A 149 -24.51 -8.60 -16.46
CA SER A 149 -25.35 -9.52 -17.25
C SER A 149 -26.74 -9.76 -16.64
N SER A 150 -26.97 -9.41 -15.36
CA SER A 150 -28.33 -9.32 -14.83
C SER A 150 -29.00 -8.06 -15.39
N ALA A 151 -29.25 -8.07 -16.69
CA ALA A 151 -30.29 -7.27 -17.30
C ALA A 151 -31.63 -7.85 -16.83
N ASP A 152 -32.03 -7.51 -15.61
CA ASP A 152 -33.43 -7.54 -15.26
C ASP A 152 -34.15 -6.67 -16.30
N SER A 153 -35.07 -7.29 -17.04
CA SER A 153 -35.98 -6.61 -17.93
C SER A 153 -36.59 -5.40 -17.20
N PRO A 154 -36.86 -4.26 -17.86
CA PRO A 154 -37.45 -3.09 -17.24
C PRO A 154 -38.91 -3.36 -16.85
N GLY A 155 -39.12 -4.10 -15.76
CA GLY A 155 -40.36 -4.14 -15.01
C GLY A 155 -40.47 -2.85 -14.21
N ALA A 156 -41.56 -2.14 -14.44
CA ALA A 156 -41.91 -0.83 -13.90
C ALA A 156 -41.24 -0.45 -12.56
N ASN A 157 -40.55 0.69 -12.60
CA ASN A 157 -40.12 1.52 -11.46
C ASN A 157 -39.00 0.96 -10.56
N PRO A 158 -37.74 0.95 -11.05
CA PRO A 158 -36.56 0.73 -10.20
C PRO A 158 -36.38 1.79 -9.10
N LEU A 159 -37.08 2.93 -9.20
CA LEU A 159 -37.06 3.98 -8.18
C LEU A 159 -37.82 3.58 -6.90
N ALA A 160 -38.93 2.83 -7.02
CA ALA A 160 -39.78 2.49 -5.89
C ALA A 160 -39.13 1.47 -4.93
N ASN A 161 -38.27 0.60 -5.45
CA ASN A 161 -37.56 -0.40 -4.65
C ASN A 161 -36.33 0.19 -3.94
N LEU A 162 -35.75 1.27 -4.46
CA LEU A 162 -34.61 1.97 -3.86
C LEU A 162 -35.03 2.83 -2.65
N GLU A 163 -36.28 3.31 -2.64
CA GLU A 163 -36.85 4.04 -1.50
C GLU A 163 -37.20 3.12 -0.31
N ALA A 164 -37.49 1.84 -0.57
CA ALA A 164 -37.86 0.88 0.48
C ALA A 164 -36.66 0.29 1.23
N SER A 165 -35.49 0.18 0.59
CA SER A 165 -34.28 -0.39 1.17
C SER A 165 -33.29 0.68 1.63
N ALA A 166 -33.57 1.28 2.78
CA ALA A 166 -32.59 1.77 3.75
C ALA A 166 -31.47 2.73 3.27
N LEU A 167 -31.77 3.64 2.34
CA LEU A 167 -31.08 4.92 2.31
C LEU A 167 -32.06 5.98 2.75
N LYS A 168 -32.06 6.29 4.05
CA LYS A 168 -32.52 7.60 4.50
C LYS A 168 -31.68 8.60 3.71
N LEU A 169 -32.29 9.17 2.66
CA LEU A 169 -31.79 10.34 1.97
C LEU A 169 -31.74 11.43 3.04
N LEU A 170 -30.61 11.53 3.75
CA LEU A 170 -30.28 12.73 4.48
C LEU A 170 -30.15 13.79 3.39
N THR A 171 -31.17 14.62 3.27
CA THR A 171 -31.14 15.84 2.48
C THR A 171 -30.07 16.74 3.09
N GLU A 172 -28.81 16.49 2.71
CA GLU A 172 -27.63 17.29 3.06
C GLU A 172 -27.74 18.74 2.58
N ALA A 173 -28.77 19.08 1.80
CA ALA A 173 -29.05 20.44 1.38
C ALA A 173 -29.47 21.39 2.52
N GLU A 174 -30.02 20.89 3.64
CA GLU A 174 -30.41 21.76 4.77
C GLU A 174 -29.36 21.79 5.91
N ALA A 175 -28.43 20.83 5.93
CA ALA A 175 -27.42 20.75 7.00
C ALA A 175 -26.20 21.65 6.75
N LEU A 176 -25.95 22.08 5.51
CA LEU A 176 -24.84 22.99 5.18
C LEU A 176 -25.18 24.48 5.36
N ASP A 177 -26.45 24.86 5.50
CA ASP A 177 -26.86 26.25 5.73
C ASP A 177 -26.93 26.62 7.22
N VAL A 178 -26.59 25.69 8.12
CA VAL A 178 -26.39 26.03 9.53
C VAL A 178 -25.04 26.73 9.66
N LEU A 179 -25.07 28.07 9.54
CA LEU A 179 -24.00 28.98 9.92
C LEU A 179 -23.22 28.40 11.10
N ILE A 180 -21.95 28.09 10.87
CA ILE A 180 -21.02 27.62 11.89
C ILE A 180 -21.00 28.69 13.00
N CYS A 181 -21.77 28.46 14.07
CA CYS A 181 -21.89 29.41 15.15
C CYS A 181 -20.57 29.45 15.92
N VAL A 182 -20.07 30.65 16.19
CA VAL A 182 -18.78 30.90 16.88
C VAL A 182 -18.71 30.16 18.22
N GLU A 183 -19.85 29.97 18.89
CA GLU A 183 -19.96 29.22 20.15
C GLU A 183 -19.66 27.73 20.01
N LYS A 184 -20.03 27.10 18.88
CA LYS A 184 -19.70 25.70 18.58
C LYS A 184 -18.20 25.54 18.31
N VAL A 185 -17.57 26.54 17.71
CA VAL A 185 -16.12 26.55 17.47
C VAL A 185 -15.36 26.74 18.78
N ILE A 186 -15.79 27.67 19.64
CA ILE A 186 -15.16 27.92 20.95
C ILE A 186 -15.28 26.68 21.86
N SER A 187 -16.44 26.04 21.89
CA SER A 187 -16.64 24.82 22.69
C SER A 187 -15.84 23.62 22.16
N ALA A 188 -15.67 23.49 20.84
CA ALA A 188 -14.77 22.50 20.25
C ALA A 188 -13.29 22.75 20.61
N ILE A 189 -12.83 24.02 20.56
CA ILE A 189 -11.47 24.40 20.94
C ILE A 189 -11.22 24.15 22.44
N ALA A 190 -12.20 24.45 23.29
CA ALA A 190 -12.11 24.18 24.73
C ALA A 190 -11.98 22.68 25.03
N ARG A 191 -12.69 21.82 24.29
CA ARG A 191 -12.56 20.36 24.39
C ARG A 191 -11.18 19.86 23.97
N LEU A 192 -10.58 20.45 22.94
CA LEU A 192 -9.21 20.10 22.51
C LEU A 192 -8.15 20.50 23.55
N LYS A 193 -8.33 21.63 24.24
CA LYS A 193 -7.44 22.06 25.34
C LYS A 193 -7.55 21.22 26.61
N ALA A 194 -8.67 20.51 26.81
CA ALA A 194 -8.88 19.61 27.96
C ALA A 194 -8.13 18.27 27.82
N ILE A 195 -7.64 17.94 26.62
CA ILE A 195 -6.75 16.80 26.42
C ILE A 195 -5.37 17.22 26.92
N LYS A 196 -5.15 16.98 28.23
CA LYS A 196 -3.83 17.05 28.88
C LYS A 196 -2.89 16.14 28.08
N ILE A 197 -2.03 16.75 27.26
CA ILE A 197 -0.86 16.08 26.71
C ILE A 197 -0.04 15.63 27.93
N PRO A 198 0.23 14.33 28.12
CA PRO A 198 1.10 13.89 29.20
C PRO A 198 2.45 14.60 29.03
N GLN A 199 2.81 15.41 30.02
CA GLN A 199 4.05 16.16 30.03
C GLN A 199 5.20 15.17 29.83
N THR A 200 5.92 15.33 28.74
CA THR A 200 7.15 14.62 28.46
C THR A 200 8.14 14.93 29.57
N THR A 201 8.43 13.95 30.41
CA THR A 201 9.57 13.95 31.32
C THR A 201 10.84 14.20 30.52
N SER A 202 11.46 15.36 30.77
CA SER A 202 12.86 15.73 30.53
C SER A 202 13.61 15.04 29.38
N LEU A 203 13.85 15.79 28.30
CA LEU A 203 14.93 15.51 27.34
C LEU A 203 16.27 15.42 28.09
N PRO A 204 17.12 14.39 27.87
CA PRO A 204 18.47 14.40 28.38
C PRO A 204 19.28 15.50 27.69
N SER A 205 19.87 16.39 28.49
CA SER A 205 20.75 17.46 28.04
C SER A 205 21.96 16.88 27.31
N PHE A 206 22.15 17.29 26.06
CA PHE A 206 23.40 17.08 25.33
C PHE A 206 24.52 17.91 25.99
N THR A 207 25.35 17.28 26.83
CA THR A 207 26.65 17.83 27.22
C THR A 207 27.64 17.58 26.09
N LYS A 208 28.18 18.65 25.50
CA LYS A 208 29.28 18.60 24.53
C LYS A 208 30.47 17.81 25.11
N PRO A 209 31.16 16.97 24.31
CA PRO A 209 32.42 16.39 24.74
C PRO A 209 33.48 17.50 24.85
N SER A 210 34.03 17.65 26.06
CA SER A 210 35.19 18.48 26.36
C SER A 210 36.42 17.86 25.68
N ALA A 211 37.06 18.65 24.82
CA ALA A 211 38.35 18.31 24.22
C ALA A 211 39.41 18.23 25.33
N ARG A 212 40.01 17.05 25.50
CA ARG A 212 41.27 16.92 26.25
C ARG A 212 42.41 17.31 25.33
N SER A 213 43.10 18.38 25.70
CA SER A 213 44.51 18.63 25.41
C SER A 213 45.41 17.62 26.10
#